data_AF-A0A1Y6BIW7-F1
#
_entry.id   AF-A0A1Y6BIW7-F1
#
_cell.length_a   1.000
_cell.length_b   1.000
_cell.length_c   1.000
_cell.angle_alpha   90.00
_cell.angle_beta   90.00
_cell.angle_gamma   90.00
#
_symmetry.space_group_name_H-M   'P 1'
#
loop_
_entity.id
_entity.type
_entity.pdbx_description
1 polymer ?
#
loop_
_entity_poly.entity_id
_entity_poly.type
_entity_poly.pdbx_seq_one_letter_code
_entity_poly.pdbx_strand_id
1 'polypeptide(L)'
;MLTGKKLISVVITSLGLFGLETFASDAPRGWRTNTNFDPLAEVQLKRRCAASDTITDGANRDWLSYEQANQRVEWAINCGHIADTSRRLFTHYLDDITFDWVPLPSGKMRYPSFAVNDASTQFPVWKPDIRTCSMPSNVIWLINCESGCYTQDQLVLFGSGHQTLPEAIEQGEATIMVMDGSQGFDGLSYIEREISYYTADGAEKLETVRRFTTSHGQTITVTKGHPLVDGEGYMRFAETFKKGEYLVRQDGSKAVISEIEDISYFGRVYNVAPRGHDAEANVVVGQGFLNGSVKFQEGTIRNFNRAMARQLIHDSILN
;
A
#
# COMPACT_ATOMS: atom_id res chain seq x y z
N MET A 1 -34.75 22.79 61.95
CA MET A 1 -35.59 22.18 60.90
C MET A 1 -34.86 22.30 59.57
N LEU A 2 -34.72 21.16 58.90
CA LEU A 2 -33.98 20.91 57.67
C LEU A 2 -34.68 21.54 56.46
N THR A 3 -33.90 22.10 55.53
CA THR A 3 -34.06 22.08 54.05
C THR A 3 -32.85 22.88 53.52
N GLY A 4 -31.86 22.33 52.80
CA GLY A 4 -31.95 21.40 51.68
C GLY A 4 -31.53 22.11 50.38
N LYS A 5 -30.39 22.82 50.34
CA LYS A 5 -29.80 23.35 49.10
C LYS A 5 -28.80 22.32 48.56
N LYS A 6 -29.18 21.59 47.51
CA LYS A 6 -28.23 20.82 46.69
C LYS A 6 -27.53 21.77 45.72
N LEU A 7 -26.21 21.93 45.88
CA LEU A 7 -25.35 22.44 44.82
C LEU A 7 -25.32 21.39 43.70
N ILE A 8 -25.66 21.81 42.48
CA ILE A 8 -25.37 21.08 41.25
C ILE A 8 -23.94 21.44 40.88
N SER A 9 -23.02 20.50 41.04
CA SER A 9 -21.68 20.60 40.46
C SER A 9 -21.76 20.09 39.02
N VAL A 10 -21.53 20.99 38.07
CA VAL A 10 -21.40 20.66 36.65
C VAL A 10 -19.99 20.10 36.44
N VAL A 11 -19.90 18.78 36.29
CA VAL A 11 -18.71 18.12 35.75
C VAL A 11 -18.87 18.12 34.24
N ILE A 12 -18.03 18.90 33.54
CA ILE A 12 -17.89 18.82 32.09
C ILE A 12 -17.02 17.60 31.80
N THR A 13 -17.65 16.48 31.47
CA THR A 13 -16.99 15.35 30.82
C THR A 13 -17.20 15.50 29.32
N SER A 14 -16.17 15.85 28.56
CA SER A 14 -16.18 15.83 27.11
C SER A 14 -16.16 14.37 26.63
N LEU A 15 -17.33 13.85 26.27
CA LEU A 15 -17.50 12.60 25.53
C LEU A 15 -18.01 12.95 24.13
N GLY A 16 -17.17 12.68 23.13
CA GLY A 16 -17.52 12.78 21.72
C GLY A 16 -18.62 11.79 21.36
N LEU A 17 -19.65 12.30 20.72
CA LEU A 17 -20.78 11.54 20.19
C LEU A 17 -21.29 12.25 18.93
N PHE A 18 -20.75 11.85 17.78
CA PHE A 18 -21.30 12.03 16.43
C PHE A 18 -20.54 10.97 15.59
N GLY A 19 -21.13 10.06 14.82
CA GLY A 19 -22.52 9.74 14.51
C GLY A 19 -22.41 8.65 13.45
N LEU A 20 -22.48 7.37 13.87
CA LEU A 20 -22.58 6.23 12.97
C LEU A 20 -24.05 6.11 12.53
N GLU A 21 -24.47 6.99 11.61
CA GLU A 21 -25.72 6.80 10.88
C GLU A 21 -25.47 5.87 9.68
N THR A 22 -25.80 4.60 9.93
CA THR A 22 -26.40 3.62 9.00
C THR A 22 -26.48 4.00 7.52
N PHE A 23 -25.50 3.59 6.73
CA PHE A 23 -25.69 3.28 5.30
C PHE A 23 -26.05 1.80 5.17
N ALA A 24 -27.32 1.49 5.40
CA ALA A 24 -27.91 0.17 5.16
C ALA A 24 -29.16 0.33 4.28
N SER A 25 -28.99 0.63 2.99
CA SER A 25 -30.10 0.57 2.04
C SER A 25 -29.89 -0.38 0.85
N ASP A 26 -28.66 -0.84 0.57
CA ASP A 26 -28.40 -1.71 -0.61
C ASP A 26 -27.65 -3.01 -0.30
N ALA A 27 -27.53 -3.39 0.97
CA ALA A 27 -27.05 -4.73 1.33
C ALA A 27 -28.13 -5.78 1.00
N PRO A 28 -27.80 -6.90 0.32
CA PRO A 28 -28.74 -7.99 0.09
C PRO A 28 -29.41 -8.41 1.41
N ARG A 29 -30.74 -8.57 1.41
CA ARG A 29 -31.51 -9.03 2.58
C ARG A 29 -30.94 -10.35 3.09
N GLY A 30 -30.14 -10.29 4.16
CA GLY A 30 -29.45 -11.44 4.73
C GLY A 30 -28.36 -11.09 5.73
N TRP A 31 -27.78 -9.89 5.66
CA TRP A 31 -26.74 -9.46 6.60
C TRP A 31 -27.36 -8.91 7.88
N ARG A 32 -27.66 -9.79 8.84
CA ARG A 32 -27.77 -9.39 10.25
C ARG A 32 -26.35 -9.16 10.76
N THR A 33 -26.01 -7.94 11.14
CA THR A 33 -24.76 -7.65 11.86
C THR A 33 -24.84 -8.32 13.23
N ASN A 34 -24.20 -9.48 13.36
CA ASN A 34 -24.05 -10.16 14.64
C ASN A 34 -23.10 -9.32 15.50
N THR A 35 -23.61 -8.70 16.57
CA THR A 35 -22.88 -7.76 17.43
C THR A 35 -21.85 -8.44 18.36
N ASN A 36 -21.65 -9.75 18.23
CA ASN A 36 -20.62 -10.51 18.94
C ASN A 36 -19.50 -10.89 17.97
N PHE A 37 -18.78 -9.90 17.45
CA PHE A 37 -17.55 -10.14 16.70
C PHE A 37 -16.43 -10.42 17.70
N ASP A 38 -15.88 -11.63 17.70
CA ASP A 38 -14.76 -12.01 18.57
C ASP A 38 -13.53 -11.18 18.17
N PRO A 39 -12.93 -10.39 19.08
CA PRO A 39 -11.71 -9.63 18.80
C PRO A 39 -10.54 -10.51 18.32
N LEU A 40 -10.50 -11.78 18.73
CA LEU A 40 -9.51 -12.74 18.24
C LEU A 40 -9.73 -13.09 16.76
N ALA A 41 -10.97 -13.11 16.30
CA ALA A 41 -11.29 -13.30 14.89
C ALA A 41 -10.78 -12.12 14.05
N GLU A 42 -10.95 -10.87 14.51
CA GLU A 42 -10.42 -9.70 13.81
C GLU A 42 -8.88 -9.71 13.73
N VAL A 43 -8.20 -10.07 14.81
CA VAL A 43 -6.74 -10.21 14.83
C VAL A 43 -6.28 -11.30 13.86
N GLN A 44 -6.98 -12.44 13.81
CA GLN A 44 -6.65 -13.51 12.86
C GLN A 44 -6.97 -13.16 11.41
N LEU A 45 -8.06 -12.44 11.16
CA LEU A 45 -8.40 -11.89 9.85
C LEU A 45 -7.31 -10.97 9.33
N LYS A 46 -6.83 -10.06 10.19
CA LYS A 46 -5.69 -9.19 9.88
C LYS A 46 -4.43 -10.02 9.57
N ARG A 47 -4.15 -11.09 10.31
CA ARG A 47 -3.00 -11.97 10.05
C ARG A 47 -3.10 -12.86 8.79
N ARG A 48 -4.29 -13.05 8.21
CA ARG A 48 -4.44 -13.76 6.92
C ARG A 48 -3.87 -12.97 5.75
N CYS A 49 -3.96 -11.65 5.84
CA CYS A 49 -3.46 -10.71 4.84
C CYS A 49 -2.12 -10.09 5.26
N ALA A 50 -1.88 -9.94 6.56
CA ALA A 50 -0.69 -9.32 7.12
C ALA A 50 0.43 -10.33 7.43
N ALA A 51 1.67 -9.92 7.20
CA ALA A 51 2.85 -10.57 7.74
C ALA A 51 2.86 -10.45 9.26
N SER A 52 2.36 -11.45 9.98
CA SER A 52 2.75 -11.66 11.37
C SER A 52 3.56 -12.94 11.45
N ASP A 53 4.81 -12.84 11.92
CA ASP A 53 5.71 -13.98 12.13
C ASP A 53 5.19 -14.99 13.20
N THR A 54 3.99 -14.75 13.73
CA THR A 54 3.30 -15.65 14.68
C THR A 54 2.47 -16.75 14.01
N ILE A 55 2.29 -16.75 12.68
CA ILE A 55 1.58 -17.83 11.96
C ILE A 55 2.57 -18.82 11.35
N THR A 56 2.79 -19.94 12.03
CA THR A 56 3.65 -21.04 11.60
C THR A 56 3.01 -22.00 10.60
N ASP A 57 1.67 -21.96 10.44
CA ASP A 57 0.95 -22.88 9.54
C ASP A 57 0.70 -22.25 8.17
N GLY A 58 1.35 -22.81 7.14
CA GLY A 58 1.22 -22.40 5.74
C GLY A 58 -0.19 -22.57 5.16
N ALA A 59 -1.02 -23.43 5.76
CA ALA A 59 -2.37 -23.71 5.28
C ALA A 59 -3.34 -22.52 5.46
N ASN A 60 -3.07 -21.63 6.42
CA ASN A 60 -3.94 -20.50 6.77
C ASN A 60 -3.50 -19.16 6.15
N ARG A 61 -2.65 -19.19 5.12
CA ARG A 61 -2.11 -18.00 4.45
C ARG A 61 -2.77 -17.81 3.09
N ASP A 62 -3.19 -16.60 2.77
CA ASP A 62 -3.87 -16.30 1.50
C ASP A 62 -3.25 -15.13 0.75
N TRP A 63 -1.92 -15.13 0.65
CA TRP A 63 -1.14 -14.07 0.01
C TRP A 63 -0.97 -14.29 -1.49
N LEU A 64 -1.17 -13.24 -2.29
CA LEU A 64 -1.04 -13.29 -3.75
C LEU A 64 -0.11 -12.18 -4.28
N SER A 65 0.57 -12.46 -5.39
CA SER A 65 1.19 -11.42 -6.22
C SER A 65 0.12 -10.55 -6.88
N TYR A 66 0.50 -9.40 -7.46
CA TYR A 66 -0.43 -8.56 -8.21
C TYR A 66 -1.17 -9.35 -9.31
N GLU A 67 -0.44 -10.13 -10.10
CA GLU A 67 -1.03 -10.91 -11.20
C GLU A 67 -1.97 -12.00 -10.68
N GLN A 68 -1.59 -12.70 -9.62
CA GLN A 68 -2.45 -13.70 -8.98
C GLN A 68 -3.69 -13.06 -8.35
N ALA A 69 -3.53 -11.90 -7.71
CA ALA A 69 -4.62 -11.11 -7.13
C ALA A 69 -5.62 -10.71 -8.22
N ASN A 70 -5.12 -10.25 -9.37
CA ASN A 70 -5.93 -9.93 -10.53
C ASN A 70 -6.69 -11.13 -11.07
N GLN A 71 -5.99 -12.25 -11.30
CA GLN A 71 -6.62 -13.50 -11.72
C GLN A 71 -7.71 -13.95 -10.75
N ARG A 72 -7.49 -13.82 -9.43
CA ARG A 72 -8.50 -14.19 -8.42
C ARG A 72 -9.71 -13.26 -8.45
N VAL A 73 -9.51 -11.95 -8.57
CA VAL A 73 -10.63 -10.99 -8.63
C VAL A 73 -11.46 -11.24 -9.88
N GLU A 74 -10.83 -11.40 -11.05
CA GLU A 74 -11.52 -11.73 -12.29
C GLU A 74 -12.28 -13.05 -12.18
N TRP A 75 -11.64 -14.09 -11.64
CA TRP A 75 -12.29 -15.37 -11.39
C TRP A 75 -13.54 -15.22 -10.50
N ALA A 76 -13.41 -14.53 -9.36
CA ALA A 76 -14.49 -14.40 -8.40
C ALA A 76 -15.69 -13.62 -8.97
N ILE A 77 -15.43 -12.60 -9.80
CA ILE A 77 -16.48 -11.85 -10.51
C ILE A 77 -17.12 -12.71 -11.60
N ASN A 78 -16.32 -13.32 -12.48
CA ASN A 78 -16.82 -14.09 -13.63
C ASN A 78 -17.61 -15.34 -13.20
N CYS A 79 -17.23 -15.95 -12.08
CA CYS A 79 -17.95 -17.08 -11.49
C CYS A 79 -19.14 -16.68 -10.61
N GLY A 80 -19.41 -15.37 -10.45
CA GLY A 80 -20.54 -14.86 -9.66
C GLY A 80 -20.40 -15.06 -8.15
N HIS A 81 -19.17 -15.29 -7.65
CA HIS A 81 -18.90 -15.40 -6.21
C HIS A 81 -18.89 -14.04 -5.52
N ILE A 82 -18.60 -12.98 -6.28
CA ILE A 82 -18.76 -11.58 -5.88
C ILE A 82 -19.49 -10.84 -7.00
N ALA A 83 -20.26 -9.81 -6.65
CA ALA A 83 -20.96 -9.01 -7.64
C ALA A 83 -19.96 -8.22 -8.50
N ASP A 84 -20.23 -8.06 -9.79
CA ASP A 84 -19.40 -7.23 -10.67
C ASP A 84 -19.33 -5.76 -10.18
N THR A 85 -20.38 -5.27 -9.52
CA THR A 85 -20.39 -3.95 -8.86
C THR A 85 -19.33 -3.83 -7.74
N SER A 86 -18.87 -4.95 -7.17
CA SER A 86 -17.80 -4.98 -6.18
C SER A 86 -16.40 -4.83 -6.80
N ARG A 87 -16.25 -4.89 -8.13
CA ARG A 87 -14.96 -4.70 -8.84
C ARG A 87 -14.22 -3.44 -8.40
N ARG A 88 -14.96 -2.39 -8.07
CA ARG A 88 -14.42 -1.13 -7.58
C ARG A 88 -13.71 -1.28 -6.24
N LEU A 89 -14.15 -2.16 -5.35
CA LEU A 89 -13.50 -2.43 -4.05
C LEU A 89 -12.08 -2.99 -4.19
N PHE A 90 -11.83 -3.67 -5.32
CA PHE A 90 -10.56 -4.36 -5.60
C PHE A 90 -9.58 -3.52 -6.40
N THR A 91 -10.08 -2.48 -7.05
CA THR A 91 -9.35 -1.62 -7.98
C THR A 91 -9.35 -0.17 -7.56
N HIS A 92 -10.03 0.20 -6.47
CA HIS A 92 -10.13 1.55 -5.94
C HIS A 92 -10.12 1.53 -4.40
N TYR A 93 -9.74 2.65 -3.81
CA TYR A 93 -10.01 2.96 -2.40
C TYR A 93 -10.93 4.17 -2.31
N LEU A 94 -11.57 4.33 -1.16
CA LEU A 94 -12.32 5.53 -0.82
C LEU A 94 -11.35 6.49 -0.15
N ASP A 95 -11.11 7.63 -0.77
CA ASP A 95 -10.30 8.70 -0.20
C ASP A 95 -11.05 9.30 1.00
N ASP A 96 -10.42 9.34 2.17
CA ASP A 96 -11.06 9.70 3.44
C ASP A 96 -11.27 11.21 3.63
N ILE A 97 -10.64 12.02 2.77
CA ILE A 97 -10.76 13.48 2.77
C ILE A 97 -11.83 13.92 1.79
N THR A 98 -11.74 13.43 0.55
CA THR A 98 -12.62 13.83 -0.56
C THR A 98 -13.87 12.97 -0.65
N PHE A 99 -13.87 11.79 -0.02
CA PHE A 99 -14.88 10.75 -0.19
C PHE A 99 -15.05 10.28 -1.65
N ASP A 100 -14.07 10.56 -2.50
CA ASP A 100 -14.04 10.09 -3.87
C ASP A 100 -13.42 8.70 -3.95
N TRP A 101 -13.91 7.93 -4.90
CA TRP A 101 -13.31 6.64 -5.25
C TRP A 101 -12.12 6.86 -6.19
N VAL A 102 -10.93 6.59 -5.67
CA VAL A 102 -9.67 6.75 -6.40
C VAL A 102 -9.15 5.38 -6.80
N PRO A 103 -8.77 5.16 -8.08
CA PRO A 103 -8.19 3.89 -8.51
C PRO A 103 -6.96 3.55 -7.66
N LEU A 104 -6.86 2.29 -7.21
CA LEU A 104 -5.61 1.70 -6.78
C LEU A 104 -4.65 1.79 -7.97
N PRO A 105 -3.41 2.22 -7.77
CA PRO A 105 -2.48 2.37 -8.87
C PRO A 105 -1.96 1.02 -9.36
N SER A 106 -1.37 1.07 -10.55
CA SER A 106 -0.88 -0.11 -11.26
C SER A 106 0.13 -0.88 -10.42
N GLY A 107 0.04 -2.21 -10.43
CA GLY A 107 0.87 -3.08 -9.60
C GLY A 107 0.35 -3.28 -8.17
N LYS A 108 -0.72 -2.60 -7.75
CA LYS A 108 -1.46 -2.90 -6.52
C LYS A 108 -2.88 -3.34 -6.81
N MET A 109 -3.30 -4.36 -6.07
CA MET A 109 -4.66 -4.84 -6.15
C MET A 109 -5.11 -5.36 -4.80
N ARG A 110 -6.33 -4.98 -4.42
CA ARG A 110 -7.02 -5.69 -3.36
C ARG A 110 -7.62 -6.95 -3.95
N TYR A 111 -7.61 -8.04 -3.20
CA TYR A 111 -8.24 -9.27 -3.66
C TYR A 111 -9.02 -9.96 -2.54
N PRO A 112 -10.11 -10.68 -2.88
CA PRO A 112 -10.89 -11.38 -1.88
C PRO A 112 -10.12 -12.57 -1.33
N SER A 113 -10.13 -12.70 -0.01
CA SER A 113 -9.69 -13.89 0.70
C SER A 113 -10.91 -14.72 1.11
N PHE A 114 -10.84 -16.01 0.82
CA PHE A 114 -11.93 -16.96 1.07
C PHE A 114 -11.58 -17.90 2.21
N ALA A 115 -12.61 -18.35 2.91
CA ALA A 115 -12.46 -19.24 4.05
C ALA A 115 -13.62 -20.21 4.15
N VAL A 116 -13.35 -21.37 4.74
CA VAL A 116 -14.42 -22.26 5.21
C VAL A 116 -15.16 -21.56 6.35
N ASN A 117 -16.49 -21.51 6.27
CA ASN A 117 -17.38 -20.94 7.26
C ASN A 117 -17.52 -21.87 8.46
N ASP A 118 -16.42 -22.01 9.21
CA ASP A 118 -16.36 -22.77 10.44
C ASP A 118 -15.66 -21.93 11.52
N ALA A 119 -16.46 -21.30 12.37
CA ALA A 119 -15.96 -20.48 13.47
C ALA A 119 -15.18 -21.31 14.50
N SER A 120 -15.45 -22.62 14.63
CA SER A 120 -14.77 -23.47 15.61
C SER A 120 -13.30 -23.74 15.23
N THR A 121 -13.01 -23.72 13.93
CA THR A 121 -11.65 -23.81 13.37
C THR A 121 -11.14 -22.45 12.91
N GLN A 122 -11.75 -21.37 13.40
CA GLN A 122 -11.31 -20.00 13.14
C GLN A 122 -11.29 -19.64 11.65
N PHE A 123 -12.25 -20.15 10.89
CA PHE A 123 -12.46 -19.89 9.46
C PHE A 123 -11.29 -20.32 8.56
N PRO A 124 -10.84 -21.57 8.48
CA PRO A 124 -9.59 -21.90 7.78
C PRO A 124 -9.57 -21.41 6.32
N VAL A 125 -8.41 -20.93 5.86
CA VAL A 125 -8.28 -20.37 4.51
C VAL A 125 -8.66 -21.41 3.46
N TRP A 126 -9.44 -21.00 2.47
CA TRP A 126 -9.75 -21.79 1.30
C TRP A 126 -9.20 -21.09 0.04
N LYS A 127 -8.34 -21.79 -0.69
CA LYS A 127 -7.73 -21.26 -1.92
C LYS A 127 -8.50 -21.78 -3.14
N PRO A 128 -9.04 -20.90 -4.00
CA PRO A 128 -9.78 -21.35 -5.17
C PRO A 128 -8.85 -21.99 -6.21
N ASP A 129 -9.33 -23.04 -6.88
CA ASP A 129 -8.81 -23.42 -8.18
C ASP A 129 -9.45 -22.51 -9.24
N ILE A 130 -8.74 -21.44 -9.60
CA ILE A 130 -9.22 -20.39 -10.51
C ILE A 130 -9.56 -20.88 -11.92
N ARG A 131 -9.26 -22.16 -12.26
CA ARG A 131 -9.64 -22.79 -13.52
C ARG A 131 -11.10 -23.25 -13.54
N THR A 132 -11.78 -23.27 -12.39
CA THR A 132 -13.17 -23.74 -12.26
C THR A 132 -13.99 -22.77 -11.43
N CYS A 133 -15.31 -22.67 -11.66
CA CYS A 133 -16.21 -21.88 -10.81
C CYS A 133 -16.76 -22.66 -9.61
N SER A 134 -16.09 -23.75 -9.19
CA SER A 134 -16.53 -24.55 -8.07
C SER A 134 -16.07 -23.92 -6.76
N MET A 135 -17.02 -23.39 -6.00
CA MET A 135 -16.81 -22.95 -4.62
C MET A 135 -17.72 -23.79 -3.71
N PRO A 136 -17.17 -24.53 -2.73
CA PRO A 136 -17.99 -25.28 -1.78
C PRO A 136 -19.03 -24.39 -1.08
N SER A 137 -20.21 -24.93 -0.80
CA SER A 137 -21.30 -24.16 -0.19
C SER A 137 -21.00 -23.67 1.23
N ASN A 138 -19.98 -24.25 1.88
CA ASN A 138 -19.48 -23.83 3.19
C ASN A 138 -18.29 -22.87 3.08
N VAL A 139 -17.99 -22.29 1.92
CA VAL A 139 -16.93 -21.27 1.76
C VAL A 139 -17.56 -19.88 1.62
N ILE A 140 -16.94 -18.89 2.25
CA ILE A 140 -17.37 -17.48 2.25
C ILE A 140 -16.21 -16.56 1.86
N TRP A 141 -16.54 -15.43 1.23
CA TRP A 141 -15.63 -14.28 1.14
C TRP A 141 -15.56 -13.62 2.51
N LEU A 142 -14.35 -13.55 3.07
CA LEU A 142 -14.15 -13.19 4.46
C LEU A 142 -13.51 -11.79 4.63
N ILE A 143 -12.45 -11.49 3.88
CA ILE A 143 -11.71 -10.21 3.95
C ILE A 143 -11.09 -9.86 2.60
N ASN A 144 -10.54 -8.65 2.46
CA ASN A 144 -9.69 -8.23 1.34
C ASN A 144 -8.23 -8.13 1.78
N CYS A 145 -7.31 -8.64 0.96
CA CYS A 145 -5.86 -8.52 1.16
C CYS A 145 -5.22 -7.63 0.09
N GLU A 146 -3.96 -7.20 0.27
CA GLU A 146 -3.20 -6.29 -0.61
C GLU A 146 -1.80 -6.85 -0.97
N SER A 147 -1.16 -6.35 -2.04
CA SER A 147 0.17 -6.80 -2.55
C SER A 147 1.35 -5.81 -2.26
N GLY A 148 2.59 -6.29 -2.01
CA GLY A 148 3.82 -5.49 -1.67
C GLY A 148 4.78 -5.13 -2.84
N CYS A 149 5.90 -4.37 -2.62
CA CYS A 149 6.72 -3.77 -3.74
C CYS A 149 8.28 -3.57 -3.72
N TYR A 150 9.08 -3.62 -2.62
CA TYR A 150 10.58 -3.51 -2.61
C TYR A 150 11.29 -4.80 -2.18
N THR A 151 12.37 -5.27 -2.82
CA THR A 151 13.15 -6.42 -2.29
C THR A 151 13.77 -6.16 -0.91
N GLN A 152 14.08 -7.20 -0.12
CA GLN A 152 14.56 -7.02 1.27
C GLN A 152 15.89 -6.25 1.35
N ASP A 153 16.76 -6.44 0.35
CA ASP A 153 18.11 -5.85 0.31
C ASP A 153 18.13 -4.37 -0.11
N GLN A 154 16.95 -3.80 -0.38
CA GLN A 154 16.84 -2.42 -0.82
C GLN A 154 17.11 -1.47 0.35
N LEU A 155 18.16 -0.66 0.23
CA LEU A 155 18.46 0.41 1.18
C LEU A 155 17.54 1.60 0.95
N VAL A 156 16.95 2.13 2.01
CA VAL A 156 16.11 3.33 2.05
C VAL A 156 16.75 4.34 3.01
N LEU A 157 16.61 5.64 2.73
CA LEU A 157 17.19 6.70 3.55
C LEU A 157 16.27 7.08 4.73
N PHE A 158 16.78 6.90 5.94
CA PHE A 158 16.22 7.32 7.22
C PHE A 158 17.07 8.45 7.84
N GLY A 159 16.59 9.07 8.93
CA GLY A 159 17.38 10.07 9.67
C GLY A 159 18.69 9.51 10.21
N SER A 160 18.71 8.21 10.52
CA SER A 160 19.88 7.42 10.96
C SER A 160 20.83 7.01 9.81
N GLY A 161 20.45 7.23 8.55
CA GLY A 161 21.21 6.87 7.36
C GLY A 161 20.50 5.86 6.46
N HIS A 162 21.25 5.19 5.60
CA HIS A 162 20.70 4.16 4.72
C HIS A 162 20.54 2.84 5.47
N GLN A 163 19.33 2.28 5.47
CA GLN A 163 18.99 1.01 6.11
C GLN A 163 18.06 0.20 5.23
N THR A 164 18.05 -1.12 5.41
CA THR A 164 16.99 -1.95 4.79
C THR A 164 15.66 -1.75 5.51
N LEU A 165 14.54 -1.97 4.81
CA LEU A 165 13.21 -1.88 5.44
C LEU A 165 13.01 -2.89 6.60
N PRO A 166 13.49 -4.14 6.53
CA PRO A 166 13.47 -5.06 7.67
C PRO A 166 14.21 -4.52 8.90
N GLU A 167 15.42 -3.97 8.73
CA GLU A 167 16.21 -3.41 9.82
C GLU A 167 15.51 -2.21 10.46
N ALA A 168 14.97 -1.29 9.65
CA ALA A 168 14.24 -0.13 10.14
C ALA A 168 12.99 -0.51 10.95
N ILE A 169 12.27 -1.55 10.52
CA ILE A 169 11.12 -2.10 11.25
C ILE A 169 11.57 -2.70 12.60
N GLU A 170 12.63 -3.49 12.61
CA GLU A 170 13.17 -4.11 13.83
C GLU A 170 13.65 -3.05 14.84
N GLN A 171 14.27 -1.98 14.34
CA GLN A 171 14.76 -0.86 15.15
C GLN A 171 13.65 0.10 15.59
N GLY A 172 12.43 -0.05 15.07
CA GLY A 172 11.31 0.81 15.41
C GLY A 172 11.44 2.22 14.84
N GLU A 173 12.08 2.38 13.69
CA GLU A 173 12.21 3.67 13.01
C GLU A 173 10.82 4.26 12.75
N ALA A 174 10.59 5.47 13.27
CA ALA A 174 9.31 6.16 13.23
C ALA A 174 9.27 7.31 12.21
N THR A 175 10.43 7.69 11.67
CA THR A 175 10.57 8.75 10.65
C THR A 175 11.36 8.24 9.46
N ILE A 176 11.16 8.84 8.29
CA ILE A 176 11.88 8.54 7.05
C ILE A 176 12.24 9.86 6.36
N MET A 177 13.34 9.87 5.59
CA MET A 177 13.69 11.03 4.78
C MET A 177 12.85 11.06 3.50
N VAL A 178 12.19 12.19 3.28
CA VAL A 178 11.40 12.46 2.06
C VAL A 178 11.89 13.72 1.39
N MET A 179 11.60 13.88 0.10
CA MET A 179 11.90 15.12 -0.61
C MET A 179 11.17 16.32 0.02
N ASP A 180 11.91 17.39 0.25
CA ASP A 180 11.36 18.67 0.67
C ASP A 180 10.83 19.42 -0.56
N GLY A 181 9.51 19.65 -0.58
CA GLY A 181 8.86 20.32 -1.70
C GLY A 181 9.09 21.83 -1.77
N SER A 182 9.85 22.43 -0.85
CA SER A 182 10.08 23.88 -0.85
C SER A 182 11.09 24.36 -1.91
N GLN A 183 12.00 23.49 -2.36
CA GLN A 183 13.10 23.84 -3.27
C GLN A 183 12.94 23.28 -4.70
N GLY A 184 11.97 22.39 -4.93
CA GLY A 184 11.82 21.69 -6.20
C GLY A 184 13.02 20.81 -6.57
N PHE A 185 13.17 20.46 -7.86
CA PHE A 185 14.23 19.56 -8.32
C PHE A 185 15.61 20.22 -8.47
N ASP A 186 15.67 21.55 -8.60
CA ASP A 186 16.94 22.28 -8.79
C ASP A 186 17.73 22.44 -7.48
N GLY A 187 17.08 22.19 -6.34
CA GLY A 187 17.67 22.30 -5.00
C GLY A 187 17.23 21.17 -4.08
N LEU A 188 17.31 19.91 -4.53
CA LEU A 188 16.84 18.77 -3.75
C LEU A 188 17.38 18.79 -2.32
N SER A 189 16.46 18.97 -1.37
CA SER A 189 16.67 18.77 0.06
C SER A 189 15.73 17.69 0.57
N TYR A 190 16.06 17.17 1.74
CA TYR A 190 15.28 16.12 2.39
C TYR A 190 14.92 16.55 3.80
N ILE A 191 13.71 16.18 4.22
CA ILE A 191 13.20 16.40 5.56
C ILE A 191 12.77 15.07 6.17
N GLU A 192 12.92 14.95 7.49
CA GLU A 192 12.31 13.84 8.22
C GLU A 192 10.80 13.98 8.24
N ARG A 193 10.13 12.83 8.10
CA ARG A 193 8.67 12.76 8.14
C ARG A 193 8.24 11.49 8.84
N GLU A 194 7.21 11.61 9.69
CA GLU A 194 6.63 10.47 10.39
C GLU A 194 6.19 9.38 9.40
N ILE A 195 6.41 8.13 9.76
CA ILE A 195 5.91 6.96 9.02
C ILE A 195 4.50 6.67 9.50
N SER A 196 3.55 6.61 8.57
CA SER A 196 2.18 6.18 8.84
C SER A 196 2.11 4.66 9.04
N TYR A 197 2.74 3.90 8.15
CA TYR A 197 2.83 2.44 8.26
C TYR A 197 3.93 1.88 7.33
N TYR A 198 4.39 0.68 7.64
CA TYR A 198 5.17 -0.17 6.74
C TYR A 198 4.25 -1.22 6.11
N THR A 199 4.62 -1.69 4.93
CA THR A 199 4.01 -2.89 4.32
C THR A 199 5.09 -3.88 3.99
N ALA A 200 4.75 -5.16 4.02
CA ALA A 200 5.60 -6.23 3.58
C ALA A 200 4.71 -7.32 2.99
N ASP A 201 5.24 -8.07 2.04
CA ASP A 201 4.66 -9.35 1.69
C ASP A 201 4.59 -10.24 2.93
N GLY A 202 3.48 -10.96 3.05
CA GLY A 202 3.25 -11.91 4.12
C GLY A 202 4.32 -13.00 4.24
N ALA A 203 4.88 -13.46 3.11
CA ALA A 203 5.99 -14.41 3.06
C ALA A 203 6.82 -14.23 1.80
N GLU A 204 7.97 -14.88 1.84
CA GLU A 204 8.79 -15.09 0.67
C GLU A 204 7.99 -15.82 -0.41
N LYS A 205 8.03 -15.27 -1.61
CA LYS A 205 7.42 -15.84 -2.81
C LYS A 205 8.32 -15.56 -3.99
N LEU A 206 8.10 -16.32 -5.05
CA LEU A 206 8.73 -16.04 -6.32
C LEU A 206 8.00 -14.88 -6.99
N GLU A 207 8.72 -13.80 -7.26
CA GLU A 207 8.23 -12.66 -8.02
C GLU A 207 9.23 -12.26 -9.11
N THR A 208 8.72 -11.66 -10.18
CA THR A 208 9.60 -11.00 -11.15
C THR A 208 9.86 -9.57 -10.71
N VAL A 209 11.11 -9.30 -10.38
CA VAL A 209 11.60 -7.94 -10.11
C VAL A 209 12.40 -7.45 -11.30
N ARG A 210 12.51 -6.14 -11.42
CA ARG A 210 13.29 -5.47 -12.46
C ARG A 210 14.51 -4.83 -11.83
N ARG A 211 15.69 -5.23 -12.28
CA ARG A 211 16.96 -4.61 -11.93
C ARG A 211 17.34 -3.60 -13.00
N PHE A 212 17.64 -2.39 -12.56
CA PHE A 212 18.22 -1.35 -13.39
C PHE A 212 19.69 -1.21 -13.03
N THR A 213 20.55 -1.17 -14.05
CA THR A 213 21.96 -0.80 -13.89
C THR A 213 22.18 0.51 -14.63
N THR A 214 22.86 1.46 -13.99
CA THR A 214 23.18 2.74 -14.62
C THR A 214 24.55 2.74 -15.29
N SER A 215 24.83 3.74 -16.12
CA SER A 215 26.14 3.92 -16.76
C SER A 215 27.30 4.06 -15.77
N HIS A 216 27.02 4.38 -14.50
CA HIS A 216 28.00 4.49 -13.42
C HIS A 216 28.10 3.21 -12.56
N GLY A 217 27.44 2.12 -12.96
CA GLY A 217 27.47 0.83 -12.25
C GLY A 217 26.59 0.76 -11.00
N GLN A 218 25.82 1.80 -10.70
CA GLN A 218 24.83 1.75 -9.62
C GLN A 218 23.66 0.87 -10.03
N THR A 219 23.04 0.21 -9.05
CA THR A 219 21.90 -0.67 -9.32
C THR A 219 20.73 -0.37 -8.40
N ILE A 220 19.52 -0.63 -8.89
CA ILE A 220 18.31 -0.62 -8.10
C ILE A 220 17.40 -1.77 -8.55
N THR A 221 16.83 -2.52 -7.61
CA THR A 221 15.97 -3.67 -7.90
C THR A 221 14.60 -3.48 -7.25
N VAL A 222 13.55 -3.47 -8.07
CA VAL A 222 12.18 -3.16 -7.60
C VAL A 222 11.16 -4.02 -8.35
N THR A 223 9.93 -4.14 -7.84
CA THR A 223 8.85 -4.78 -8.60
C THR A 223 8.51 -3.97 -9.86
N LYS A 224 7.90 -4.62 -10.85
CA LYS A 224 7.49 -3.98 -12.12
C LYS A 224 6.57 -2.77 -11.95
N GLY A 225 5.68 -2.82 -10.95
CA GLY A 225 4.77 -1.73 -10.60
C GLY A 225 5.37 -0.68 -9.67
N HIS A 226 6.67 -0.74 -9.35
CA HIS A 226 7.26 0.22 -8.44
C HIS A 226 7.46 1.59 -9.12
N PRO A 227 7.01 2.71 -8.51
CA PRO A 227 7.19 4.05 -9.07
C PRO A 227 8.63 4.55 -8.86
N LEU A 228 9.27 4.97 -9.95
CA LEU A 228 10.60 5.60 -9.98
C LEU A 228 10.48 6.98 -10.63
N VAL A 229 11.34 7.91 -10.23
CA VAL A 229 11.42 9.23 -10.86
C VAL A 229 12.32 9.17 -12.10
N ASP A 230 11.79 9.60 -13.25
CA ASP A 230 12.51 9.66 -14.51
C ASP A 230 13.31 10.96 -14.69
N GLY A 231 14.10 11.04 -15.76
CA GLY A 231 14.92 12.21 -16.05
C GLY A 231 14.17 13.52 -16.30
N GLU A 232 12.85 13.51 -16.41
CA GLU A 232 12.00 14.71 -16.52
C GLU A 232 11.40 15.10 -15.16
N GLY A 233 11.69 14.34 -14.10
CA GLY A 233 11.11 14.53 -12.77
C GLY A 233 9.73 13.91 -12.60
N TYR A 234 9.28 13.09 -13.57
CA TYR A 234 8.00 12.40 -13.50
C TYR A 234 8.13 11.04 -12.85
N MET A 235 7.11 10.68 -12.08
CA MET A 235 6.95 9.31 -11.61
C MET A 235 6.44 8.42 -12.74
N ARG A 236 7.12 7.29 -12.90
CA ARG A 236 6.77 6.23 -13.85
C ARG A 236 6.91 4.87 -13.19
N PHE A 237 6.10 3.91 -13.61
CA PHE A 237 6.28 2.53 -13.18
C PHE A 237 7.56 1.95 -13.78
N ALA A 238 8.30 1.17 -12.98
CA ALA A 238 9.52 0.50 -13.37
C ALA A 238 9.38 -0.28 -14.69
N GLU A 239 8.23 -0.91 -14.93
CA GLU A 239 8.01 -1.66 -16.16
C GLU A 239 8.02 -0.83 -17.44
N THR A 240 7.77 0.47 -17.33
CA THR A 240 7.66 1.40 -18.47
C THR A 240 9.00 2.00 -18.89
N PHE A 241 10.04 1.86 -18.06
CA PHE A 241 11.37 2.37 -18.35
C PHE A 241 12.06 1.56 -19.45
N LYS A 242 12.91 2.24 -20.22
CA LYS A 242 13.70 1.67 -21.32
C LYS A 242 15.18 1.99 -21.12
N LYS A 243 16.02 1.09 -21.65
CA LYS A 243 17.47 1.34 -21.74
C LYS A 243 17.73 2.65 -22.49
N GLY A 244 18.66 3.45 -21.98
CA GLY A 244 18.99 4.79 -22.49
C GLY A 244 18.19 5.93 -21.88
N GLU A 245 17.09 5.65 -21.16
CA GLU A 245 16.40 6.65 -20.34
C GLU A 245 17.17 6.91 -19.03
N TYR A 246 16.63 7.78 -18.17
CA TYR A 246 17.30 8.23 -16.96
C TYR A 246 16.49 7.91 -15.71
N LEU A 247 17.20 7.52 -14.65
CA LEU A 247 16.72 7.60 -13.27
C LEU A 247 17.29 8.87 -12.61
N VAL A 248 16.60 9.43 -11.62
CA VAL A 248 17.11 10.58 -10.85
C VAL A 248 17.75 10.09 -9.56
N ARG A 249 18.99 10.51 -9.32
CA ARG A 249 19.76 10.21 -8.10
C ARG A 249 19.32 11.10 -6.95
N GLN A 250 19.72 10.73 -5.74
CA GLN A 250 19.41 11.50 -4.52
C GLN A 250 19.98 12.94 -4.53
N ASP A 251 20.98 13.22 -5.37
CA ASP A 251 21.55 14.56 -5.54
C ASP A 251 20.92 15.32 -6.72
N GLY A 252 19.89 14.75 -7.35
CA GLY A 252 19.17 15.33 -8.49
C GLY A 252 19.84 15.08 -9.83
N SER A 253 21.04 14.51 -9.83
CA SER A 253 21.72 14.17 -11.08
C SER A 253 21.03 13.01 -11.81
N LYS A 254 21.03 13.08 -13.14
CA LYS A 254 20.41 12.07 -14.00
C LYS A 254 21.39 10.93 -14.25
N ALA A 255 20.95 9.69 -14.03
CA ALA A 255 21.73 8.49 -14.28
C ALA A 255 21.15 7.72 -15.46
N VAL A 256 21.92 7.60 -16.54
CA VAL A 256 21.50 6.83 -17.74
C VAL A 256 21.36 5.37 -17.37
N ILE A 257 20.23 4.75 -17.72
CA ILE A 257 19.99 3.32 -17.59
C ILE A 257 20.77 2.59 -18.70
N SER A 258 21.83 1.88 -18.33
CA SER A 258 22.67 1.11 -19.26
C SER A 258 22.13 -0.30 -19.49
N GLU A 259 21.39 -0.84 -18.52
CA GLU A 259 20.82 -2.19 -18.57
C GLU A 259 19.53 -2.29 -17.75
N ILE A 260 18.61 -3.13 -18.22
CA ILE A 260 17.37 -3.51 -17.53
C ILE A 260 17.26 -5.03 -17.64
N GLU A 261 17.16 -5.70 -16.50
CA GLU A 261 17.03 -7.16 -16.40
C GLU A 261 15.78 -7.52 -15.59
N ASP A 262 14.96 -8.44 -16.10
CA ASP A 262 13.90 -9.08 -15.32
C ASP A 262 14.48 -10.30 -14.62
N ILE A 263 14.46 -10.29 -13.29
CA ILE A 263 15.08 -11.33 -12.45
C ILE A 263 13.98 -12.03 -11.67
N SER A 264 14.07 -13.36 -11.59
CA SER A 264 13.27 -14.13 -10.67
C SER A 264 13.83 -13.97 -9.27
N TYR A 265 13.09 -13.30 -8.41
CA TYR A 265 13.46 -13.05 -7.02
C TYR A 265 12.58 -13.88 -6.11
N PHE A 266 13.19 -14.62 -5.18
CA PHE A 266 12.48 -15.34 -4.14
C PHE A 266 12.76 -14.66 -2.80
N GLY A 267 11.76 -14.01 -2.24
CA GLY A 267 11.90 -13.24 -1.01
C GLY A 267 10.64 -12.45 -0.71
N ARG A 268 10.60 -11.76 0.43
CA ARG A 268 9.53 -10.79 0.71
C ARG A 268 9.82 -9.50 -0.04
N VAL A 269 8.76 -8.77 -0.41
CA VAL A 269 8.90 -7.36 -0.79
C VAL A 269 8.21 -6.38 0.17
N TYR A 270 8.82 -5.24 0.45
CA TYR A 270 8.45 -4.27 1.49
C TYR A 270 7.97 -2.93 0.88
N ASN A 271 7.38 -2.05 1.68
CA ASN A 271 7.14 -0.65 1.32
C ASN A 271 6.94 0.18 2.58
N VAL A 272 7.01 1.50 2.45
CA VAL A 272 6.89 2.45 3.55
C VAL A 272 6.01 3.61 3.14
N ALA A 273 5.18 4.07 4.07
CA ALA A 273 4.24 5.17 3.90
C ALA A 273 4.61 6.36 4.79
N PRO A 274 5.26 7.40 4.26
CA PRO A 274 5.40 8.66 5.00
C PRO A 274 4.04 9.32 5.24
N ARG A 275 3.93 10.15 6.28
CA ARG A 275 2.71 10.89 6.63
C ARG A 275 2.52 12.13 5.74
N GLY A 276 1.29 12.37 5.29
CA GLY A 276 0.95 13.46 4.36
C GLY A 276 0.58 12.96 2.96
N HIS A 277 0.05 13.88 2.14
CA HIS A 277 -0.54 13.60 0.83
C HIS A 277 0.11 14.38 -0.32
N ASP A 278 0.97 15.35 -0.01
CA ASP A 278 1.72 16.10 -1.01
C ASP A 278 2.65 15.15 -1.79
N ALA A 279 2.96 15.51 -3.03
CA ALA A 279 3.73 14.63 -3.91
C ALA A 279 5.13 14.40 -3.35
N GLU A 280 5.76 15.46 -2.91
CA GLU A 280 7.15 15.53 -2.47
C GLU A 280 7.33 14.76 -1.16
N ALA A 281 6.32 14.85 -0.28
CA ALA A 281 6.21 14.08 0.95
C ALA A 281 6.24 12.56 0.76
N ASN A 282 6.05 12.10 -0.47
CA ASN A 282 6.01 10.69 -0.81
C ASN A 282 7.19 10.28 -1.71
N VAL A 283 8.09 11.20 -2.05
CA VAL A 283 9.33 10.87 -2.76
C VAL A 283 10.37 10.47 -1.72
N VAL A 284 10.77 9.20 -1.73
CA VAL A 284 11.77 8.64 -0.81
C VAL A 284 13.05 8.31 -1.57
N VAL A 285 14.16 8.18 -0.85
CA VAL A 285 15.43 7.75 -1.46
C VAL A 285 15.61 6.25 -1.23
N GLY A 286 15.75 5.50 -2.33
CA GLY A 286 15.99 4.06 -2.34
C GLY A 286 17.19 3.74 -3.23
N GLN A 287 18.21 3.08 -2.67
CA GLN A 287 19.50 2.81 -3.32
C GLN A 287 20.14 4.06 -3.96
N GLY A 288 19.97 5.23 -3.32
CA GLY A 288 20.48 6.49 -3.84
C GLY A 288 19.75 7.05 -5.07
N PHE A 289 18.57 6.53 -5.40
CA PHE A 289 17.65 7.06 -6.41
C PHE A 289 16.36 7.59 -5.79
N LEU A 290 15.67 8.47 -6.49
CA LEU A 290 14.34 8.93 -6.10
C LEU A 290 13.28 7.88 -6.48
N ASN A 291 12.51 7.48 -5.48
CA ASN A 291 11.48 6.44 -5.57
C ASN A 291 10.15 6.99 -5.02
N GLY A 292 9.04 6.42 -5.47
CA GLY A 292 7.75 6.69 -4.83
C GLY A 292 7.54 5.79 -3.61
N SER A 293 7.04 6.39 -2.53
CA SER A 293 6.55 5.67 -1.36
C SER A 293 5.32 4.81 -1.71
N VAL A 294 4.86 4.03 -0.74
CA VAL A 294 3.62 3.27 -0.90
C VAL A 294 2.41 4.16 -1.20
N LYS A 295 2.40 5.43 -0.79
CA LYS A 295 1.29 6.35 -1.07
C LYS A 295 1.29 6.91 -2.49
N PHE A 296 2.46 6.96 -3.16
CA PHE A 296 2.47 7.12 -4.63
C PHE A 296 1.80 5.95 -5.33
N GLN A 297 1.82 4.80 -4.66
CA GLN A 297 1.07 3.61 -5.01
C GLN A 297 -0.30 3.56 -4.33
N GLU A 298 -0.83 4.67 -3.84
CA GLU A 298 -2.23 4.79 -3.45
C GLU A 298 -2.90 5.92 -4.23
N GLY A 299 -2.27 7.08 -4.40
CA GLY A 299 -2.75 8.11 -5.32
C GLY A 299 -2.48 7.81 -6.81
N THR A 300 -3.15 8.53 -7.73
CA THR A 300 -2.85 8.37 -9.16
C THR A 300 -1.51 9.03 -9.52
N ILE A 301 -0.59 8.30 -10.17
CA ILE A 301 0.65 8.85 -10.75
C ILE A 301 0.37 10.13 -11.55
N ARG A 302 -0.78 10.21 -12.22
CA ARG A 302 -1.22 11.41 -12.95
C ARG A 302 -1.39 12.64 -12.04
N ASN A 303 -2.06 12.49 -10.90
CA ASN A 303 -2.25 13.61 -9.96
C ASN A 303 -0.90 14.07 -9.40
N PHE A 304 0.00 13.14 -9.14
CA PHE A 304 1.33 13.46 -8.69
C PHE A 304 2.19 14.10 -9.76
N ASN A 305 2.26 13.54 -10.97
CA ASN A 305 2.98 14.15 -12.09
C ASN A 305 2.44 15.55 -12.39
N ARG A 306 1.15 15.81 -12.16
CA ARG A 306 0.59 17.16 -12.22
C ARG A 306 1.10 18.08 -11.10
N ALA A 307 1.23 17.58 -9.87
CA ALA A 307 1.83 18.33 -8.77
C ALA A 307 3.31 18.63 -9.02
N MET A 308 4.08 17.60 -9.41
CA MET A 308 5.50 17.72 -9.76
C MET A 308 5.71 18.65 -10.96
N ALA A 309 4.89 18.53 -12.02
CA ALA A 309 4.94 19.43 -13.18
C ALA A 309 4.72 20.89 -12.78
N ARG A 310 3.82 21.18 -11.83
CA ARG A 310 3.59 22.55 -11.37
C ARG A 310 4.82 23.15 -10.70
N GLN A 311 5.63 22.33 -10.03
CA GLN A 311 6.89 22.78 -9.43
C GLN A 311 8.02 22.93 -10.46
N LEU A 312 7.98 22.15 -11.55
CA LEU A 312 8.94 22.25 -12.66
C LEU A 312 8.67 23.42 -13.61
N ILE A 313 7.45 24.00 -13.59
CA ILE A 313 7.14 25.20 -14.35
C ILE A 313 7.80 26.38 -13.64
N HIS A 314 8.89 26.87 -14.24
CA HIS A 314 9.61 28.05 -13.81
C HIS A 314 8.68 29.29 -13.77
N ASP A 315 8.84 30.15 -12.76
CA ASP A 315 8.09 31.42 -12.59
C ASP A 315 8.19 32.36 -13.81
N SER A 316 9.12 32.10 -14.73
CA SER A 316 9.33 32.88 -15.95
C SER A 316 8.25 32.65 -17.02
N ILE A 317 7.41 31.61 -16.87
CA ILE A 317 6.30 31.29 -17.79
C ILE A 317 4.96 31.77 -17.21
N LEU A 318 4.92 32.17 -15.94
CA LEU A 318 3.70 32.58 -15.21
C LEU A 318 3.55 34.11 -15.08
N ASN A 319 4.45 34.90 -15.67
CA ASN A 319 4.39 36.36 -15.75
C ASN A 319 4.14 36.86 -17.18
#